data_AF-A0A6I5CKR5-F1
#
_entry.id   AF-A0A6I5CKR5-F1
#
_cell.length_a   1.000
_cell.length_b   1.000
_cell.length_c   1.000
_cell.angle_alpha   90.00
_cell.angle_beta   90.00
_cell.angle_gamma   90.00
#
_symmetry.space_group_name_H-M   'P 1'
#
loop_
_entity.id
_entity.type
_entity.pdbx_description
1 polymer ?
#
loop_
_entity_poly.entity_id
_entity_poly.type
_entity_poly.pdbx_seq_one_letter_code
_entity_poly.pdbx_strand_id
1 'polypeptide(L)' 'VRHWTDDILPYLTDDDPLGVDDFATHRVPLSEAAHAYEMFQRKQDGAVKILMTP' A
#
# COMPACT_ATOMS: atom_id res chain seq x y z
N VAL A 1 8.25 18.12 0.85
CA VAL A 1 7.59 16.83 0.49
C VAL A 1 8.07 16.47 -0.90
N ARG A 2 8.69 15.28 -1.12
CA ARG A 2 9.39 14.79 -2.35
C ARG A 2 10.92 14.77 -2.36
N HIS A 3 11.61 15.08 -1.26
CA HIS A 3 13.08 15.12 -1.22
C HIS A 3 13.78 13.83 -1.72
N TRP A 4 13.21 12.66 -1.44
CA TRP A 4 13.78 11.35 -1.75
C TRP A 4 13.24 10.71 -3.04
N THR A 5 12.44 11.44 -3.81
CA THR A 5 11.74 10.82 -4.96
C THR A 5 12.72 10.35 -6.02
N ASP A 6 13.70 11.19 -6.35
CA ASP A 6 14.70 10.90 -7.38
C ASP A 6 15.63 9.75 -6.98
N ASP A 7 15.83 9.55 -5.68
CA ASP A 7 16.65 8.46 -5.14
C ASP A 7 15.89 7.12 -5.09
N ILE A 8 14.56 7.14 -4.90
CA ILE A 8 13.75 5.93 -4.75
C ILE A 8 13.21 5.42 -6.09
N LEU A 9 12.79 6.33 -6.98
CA LEU A 9 12.17 5.97 -8.27
C LEU A 9 12.98 4.97 -9.11
N PRO A 10 14.32 5.06 -9.21
CA PRO A 10 15.12 4.10 -10.00
C PRO A 10 15.01 2.64 -9.54
N TYR A 11 14.55 2.40 -8.31
CA TYR A 11 14.40 1.05 -7.74
C TYR A 11 12.98 0.48 -7.88
N LEU A 12 12.02 1.25 -8.41
CA LEU A 12 10.65 0.80 -8.63
C LEU A 12 10.53 0.16 -10.02
N THR A 13 11.19 -0.98 -10.18
CA THR A 13 11.27 -1.79 -11.41
C THR A 13 10.59 -3.13 -11.24
N ASP A 14 10.32 -3.85 -12.35
CA ASP A 14 9.72 -5.19 -12.32
C ASP A 14 10.56 -6.23 -11.55
N ASP A 15 11.88 -6.02 -11.42
CA ASP A 15 12.77 -6.85 -10.57
C ASP A 15 12.45 -6.73 -9.06
N ASP A 16 11.63 -5.76 -8.66
CA ASP A 16 11.21 -5.42 -7.29
C ASP A 16 12.29 -5.59 -6.21
N PRO A 17 13.45 -4.91 -6.31
CA PRO A 17 14.55 -5.04 -5.34
C PRO A 17 14.17 -4.55 -3.93
N LEU A 18 13.05 -3.84 -3.79
CA LEU A 18 12.54 -3.30 -2.53
C LEU A 18 11.37 -4.11 -1.96
N GLY A 19 10.86 -5.11 -2.68
CA GLY A 19 9.72 -5.94 -2.25
C GLY A 19 8.41 -5.18 -2.11
N VAL A 20 8.21 -4.07 -2.84
CA VAL A 20 7.07 -3.16 -2.64
C VAL A 20 5.73 -3.73 -3.11
N ASP A 21 5.77 -4.73 -4.00
CA ASP A 21 4.57 -5.35 -4.56
C ASP A 21 3.82 -6.18 -3.51
N ASP A 22 4.56 -6.78 -2.58
CA ASP A 22 4.03 -7.62 -1.51
C ASP A 22 3.55 -6.83 -0.29
N PHE A 23 3.79 -5.51 -0.23
CA PHE A 23 3.39 -4.72 0.93
C PHE A 23 1.87 -4.72 1.13
N ALA A 24 1.10 -4.78 0.03
CA ALA A 24 -0.36 -4.68 0.08
C ALA A 24 -0.99 -5.94 0.67
N THR A 25 -1.21 -5.92 1.98
CA THR A 25 -1.92 -6.97 2.73
C THR A 25 -3.37 -7.15 2.29
N HIS A 26 -4.02 -6.09 1.83
CA HIS A 26 -5.42 -6.12 1.41
C HIS A 26 -5.63 -5.32 0.13
N ARG A 27 -6.55 -5.79 -0.71
CA ARG A 27 -7.05 -5.10 -1.93
C ARG A 27 -8.57 -5.11 -1.87
N VAL A 28 -9.19 -3.94 -1.88
CA VAL A 28 -10.64 -3.77 -1.72
C VAL A 28 -11.18 -2.72 -2.69
N PRO A 29 -12.46 -2.78 -3.10
CA PRO A 29 -13.07 -1.74 -3.92
C PRO A 29 -13.21 -0.42 -3.15
N LEU A 30 -13.21 0.71 -3.86
CA LEU A 30 -13.37 2.04 -3.25
C LEU A 30 -14.68 2.19 -2.46
N SER A 31 -15.73 1.45 -2.85
CA SER A 31 -17.00 1.38 -2.11
C SER A 31 -16.85 0.88 -0.68
N GLU A 32 -15.78 0.14 -0.36
CA GLU A 32 -15.49 -0.39 0.97
C GLU A 32 -14.48 0.45 1.76
N ALA A 33 -14.13 1.65 1.27
CA ALA A 33 -13.11 2.50 1.89
C ALA A 33 -13.33 2.74 3.40
N ALA A 34 -14.58 2.97 3.83
CA ALA A 34 -14.89 3.20 5.24
C ALA A 34 -14.47 2.01 6.13
N HIS A 35 -14.75 0.78 5.68
CA HIS A 35 -14.36 -0.44 6.38
C HIS A 35 -12.84 -0.64 6.37
N ALA A 36 -12.20 -0.41 5.22
CA ALA A 36 -10.74 -0.47 5.10
C ALA A 36 -10.02 0.49 6.04
N TYR A 37 -10.53 1.73 6.19
CA TYR A 37 -9.99 2.70 7.15
C TYR A 37 -10.14 2.21 8.60
N GLU A 38 -11.28 1.63 8.96
CA GLU A 38 -11.50 1.06 10.29
C GLU A 38 -10.51 -0.08 10.60
N MET A 39 -10.39 -1.04 9.68
CA MET A 39 -9.47 -2.17 9.79
C MET A 39 -8.02 -1.69 9.99
N PHE A 40 -7.58 -0.75 9.16
CA PHE A 40 -6.22 -0.19 9.24
C PHE A 40 -5.98 0.56 10.56
N GLN A 41 -6.89 1.46 10.95
CA GLN A 41 -6.76 2.24 12.18
C GLN A 41 -6.71 1.37 13.43
N ARG A 42 -7.49 0.27 13.43
CA ARG A 42 -7.56 -0.67 14.54
C ARG A 42 -6.53 -1.79 14.47
N LYS A 43 -5.70 -1.84 13.42
CA LYS A 43 -4.71 -2.90 13.16
C LYS A 43 -5.33 -4.30 13.20
N GLN A 44 -6.51 -4.44 12.60
CA GLN A 44 -7.23 -5.70 12.51
C GLN A 44 -6.74 -6.50 11.30
N ASP A 45 -6.95 -7.81 11.33
CA ASP A 45 -6.70 -8.73 10.21
C ASP A 45 -5.29 -8.66 9.60
N GLY A 46 -4.31 -8.23 10.40
CA GLY A 46 -2.94 -8.05 9.92
C GLY A 46 -2.77 -6.88 8.93
N ALA A 47 -3.64 -5.87 8.97
CA ALA A 47 -3.58 -4.73 8.07
C ALA A 47 -2.28 -3.90 8.22
N VAL A 48 -1.52 -3.82 7.13
CA VAL A 48 -0.27 -3.02 7.02
C VAL A 48 -0.31 -2.03 5.86
N LYS A 49 -0.78 -2.45 4.69
CA LYS A 49 -1.06 -1.58 3.53
C LYS A 49 -2.32 -2.10 2.86
N ILE A 50 -3.28 -1.20 2.64
CA ILE A 50 -4.52 -1.50 1.95
C ILE A 50 -4.52 -0.71 0.65
N LEU A 51 -4.69 -1.40 -0.47
CA LEU A 51 -4.84 -0.78 -1.78
C LEU A 51 -6.34 -0.72 -2.13
N MET A 52 -6.84 0.48 -2.42
CA MET A 52 -8.20 0.68 -2.88
C MET A 52 -8.23 0.68 -4.40
N THR A 53 -9.05 -0.18 -5.00
CA THR A 53 -9.29 -0.21 -6.44
C THR A 53 -10.54 0.60 -6.77
N PRO A 54 -10.46 1.56 -7.71
CA PRO A 54 -11.61 2.35 -8.14
C PRO A 54 -12.79 1.50 -8.62
#